data_AF-A0A8H4RQA6-F1
#
_entry.id   AF-A0A8H4RQA6-F1
#
_cell.length_a   1.000
_cell.length_b   1.000
_cell.length_c   1.000
_cell.angle_alpha   90.00
_cell.angle_beta   90.00
_cell.angle_gamma   90.00
#
_symmetry.space_group_name_H-M   'P 1'
#
loop_
_entity.id
_entity.type
_entity.pdbx_description
1 polymer ?
#
loop_
_entity_poly.entity_id
_entity_poly.type
_entity_poly.pdbx_seq_one_letter_code
_entity_poly.pdbx_strand_id
1 'polypeptide(L)'
;MIMKPDELPYHSSAEGSAVKGDGRSTVTHGQDGAKITPIPPNTTSQVSVPVPNPPSNTARLMRAKVECSGSNGGTITQLQVVYGNENILTTSVPDGDVVFEICPDISDILDSEPHDIEVILKLSLPHHNSSIMIQSITLGFGESTLEDIG
;
A
#
# COMPACT_ATOMS: atom_id res chain seq x y z
N MET A 1 6.51 -24.13 -7.33
CA MET A 1 5.19 -24.33 -6.68
C MET A 1 4.66 -22.94 -6.39
N ILE A 2 3.57 -22.52 -7.05
CA ILE A 2 3.02 -21.18 -6.84
C ILE A 2 2.46 -21.11 -5.41
N MET A 3 3.19 -20.47 -4.48
CA MET A 3 2.69 -20.20 -3.13
C MET A 3 1.45 -19.32 -3.23
N LYS A 4 0.41 -19.67 -2.46
CA LYS A 4 -0.75 -18.78 -2.35
C LYS A 4 -0.35 -17.51 -1.60
N PRO A 5 -0.98 -16.36 -1.88
CA PRO A 5 -0.66 -15.11 -1.21
C PRO A 5 -0.69 -15.20 0.32
N ASP A 6 -1.61 -15.98 0.91
CA ASP A 6 -1.73 -16.20 2.37
C ASP A 6 -0.75 -17.23 2.94
N GLU A 7 0.05 -17.88 2.10
CA GLU A 7 1.06 -18.88 2.49
C GLU A 7 2.49 -18.31 2.42
N LEU A 8 2.63 -16.99 2.25
CA LEU A 8 3.93 -16.33 2.22
C LEU A 8 4.63 -16.42 3.60
N PRO A 9 5.95 -16.68 3.64
CA PRO A 9 6.66 -16.95 4.89
C PRO A 9 6.81 -15.72 5.80
N TYR A 10 6.76 -14.51 5.24
CA TYR A 10 6.92 -13.28 6.00
C TYR A 10 5.83 -12.27 5.67
N HIS A 11 5.37 -11.58 6.72
CA HIS A 11 4.41 -10.49 6.61
C HIS A 11 4.85 -9.31 7.45
N SER A 12 4.54 -8.12 6.96
CA SER A 12 4.63 -6.90 7.75
C SER A 12 3.43 -6.02 7.48
N SER A 13 2.95 -5.31 8.49
CA SER A 13 1.73 -4.53 8.40
C SER A 13 1.80 -3.22 9.18
N ALA A 14 0.97 -2.28 8.74
CA ALA A 14 0.72 -1.03 9.42
C ALA A 14 -0.78 -0.76 9.47
N GLU A 15 -1.23 -0.19 10.57
CA GLU A 15 -2.60 0.28 10.72
C GLU A 15 -2.79 1.67 10.11
N GLY A 16 -4.04 2.02 9.82
CA GLY A 16 -4.43 3.35 9.37
C GLY A 16 -3.97 4.47 10.31
N SER A 17 -3.77 4.17 11.60
CA SER A 17 -3.21 5.10 12.60
C SER A 17 -1.83 5.65 12.22
N ALA A 18 -1.07 4.95 11.37
CA ALA A 18 0.26 5.37 10.89
C ALA A 18 0.21 6.28 9.65
N VAL A 19 -0.97 6.52 9.06
CA VAL A 19 -1.13 7.30 7.82
C VAL A 19 -0.69 8.75 8.02
N LYS A 20 0.17 9.24 7.11
CA LYS A 20 0.65 10.61 7.03
C LYS A 20 0.10 11.28 5.77
N GLY A 21 -0.40 12.51 5.90
CA GLY A 21 -0.95 13.28 4.78
C GLY A 21 0.09 14.15 4.07
N ASP A 22 -0.16 14.45 2.80
CA ASP A 22 0.63 15.39 1.97
C ASP A 22 0.26 16.87 2.17
N GLY A 23 -0.65 17.18 3.09
CA GLY A 23 -1.16 18.53 3.34
C GLY A 23 -2.22 19.02 2.34
N ARG A 24 -2.62 18.20 1.34
CA ARG A 24 -3.74 18.51 0.41
C ARG A 24 -5.08 17.94 0.87
N SER A 25 -5.03 17.07 1.87
CA SER A 25 -6.19 16.48 2.54
C SER A 25 -6.03 16.56 4.05
N THR A 26 -7.15 16.54 4.74
CA THR A 26 -7.18 16.29 6.19
C THR A 26 -7.09 14.79 6.41
N VAL A 27 -6.23 14.37 7.33
CA VAL A 27 -6.15 13.00 7.84
C VAL A 27 -6.65 13.01 9.28
N THR A 28 -7.73 12.26 9.55
CA THR A 28 -8.31 12.12 10.88
C THR A 28 -8.16 10.67 11.32
N HIS A 29 -7.35 10.44 12.34
CA HIS A 29 -7.13 9.11 12.91
C HIS A 29 -8.22 8.75 13.92
N GLY A 30 -8.70 7.50 13.85
CA GLY A 30 -9.66 6.91 14.77
C GLY A 30 -9.31 5.45 15.04
N GLN A 31 -10.17 4.77 15.81
CA GLN A 31 -9.97 3.35 16.16
C GLN A 31 -10.03 2.43 14.93
N ASP A 32 -10.85 2.78 13.94
CA ASP A 32 -11.04 1.97 12.72
C ASP A 32 -10.00 2.28 11.62
N GLY A 33 -9.03 3.17 11.89
CA GLY A 33 -8.02 3.60 10.92
C GLY A 33 -7.99 5.11 10.69
N ALA A 34 -7.55 5.54 9.51
CA ALA A 34 -7.47 6.95 9.14
C ALA A 34 -8.47 7.31 8.05
N LYS A 35 -9.29 8.33 8.32
CA LYS A 35 -10.17 8.94 7.34
C LYS A 35 -9.47 10.11 6.66
N ILE A 36 -9.44 10.09 5.33
CA ILE A 36 -8.86 11.12 4.49
C ILE A 36 -9.98 11.85 3.75
N THR A 37 -10.01 13.17 3.86
CA THR A 37 -10.98 14.06 3.18
C THR A 37 -10.26 15.21 2.49
N PRO A 38 -10.71 15.65 1.31
CA PRO A 38 -10.02 16.69 0.56
C PRO A 38 -10.06 18.03 1.27
N ILE A 39 -8.98 18.80 1.18
CA ILE A 39 -8.99 20.23 1.51
C ILE A 39 -9.21 20.98 0.19
N PRO A 40 -10.33 21.73 0.02
CA PRO A 40 -10.56 22.51 -1.19
C PRO A 40 -9.39 23.46 -1.50
N PRO A 41 -9.02 23.64 -2.78
CA PRO A 41 -9.69 23.12 -3.98
C PRO A 41 -9.17 21.74 -4.44
N ASN A 42 -8.39 21.02 -3.63
CA ASN A 42 -7.75 19.79 -4.06
C ASN A 42 -8.75 18.65 -4.28
N THR A 43 -8.60 17.93 -5.39
CA THR A 43 -9.38 16.73 -5.73
C THR A 43 -8.50 15.48 -5.84
N THR A 44 -7.20 15.64 -5.62
CA THR A 44 -6.22 14.56 -5.56
C THR A 44 -5.31 14.78 -4.37
N SER A 45 -4.82 13.70 -3.78
CA SER A 45 -3.94 13.74 -2.62
C SER A 45 -3.07 12.50 -2.61
N GLN A 46 -2.00 12.57 -1.85
CA GLN A 46 -1.10 11.47 -1.57
C GLN A 46 -1.03 11.28 -0.05
N VAL A 47 -0.99 10.02 0.37
CA VAL A 47 -0.69 9.68 1.75
C VAL A 47 0.42 8.65 1.80
N SER A 48 1.20 8.67 2.87
CA SER A 48 2.23 7.67 3.11
C SER A 48 1.97 6.91 4.40
N VAL A 49 2.35 5.63 4.41
CA VAL A 49 2.17 4.73 5.55
C VAL A 49 3.50 4.02 5.77
N PRO A 50 4.23 4.31 6.86
CA PRO A 50 5.42 3.57 7.20
C PRO A 50 5.00 2.15 7.62
N VAL A 51 5.61 1.15 6.99
CA VAL A 51 5.41 -0.27 7.31
C VAL A 51 6.70 -0.79 7.95
N PRO A 52 6.64 -1.56 9.06
CA PRO A 52 7.84 -2.14 9.64
C PRO A 52 8.59 -3.04 8.65
N ASN A 53 9.89 -3.20 8.82
CA ASN A 53 10.64 -4.15 8.00
C ASN A 53 10.20 -5.59 8.30
N PRO A 54 10.12 -6.48 7.29
CA PRO A 54 9.92 -7.90 7.54
C PRO A 54 11.12 -8.50 8.30
N PRO A 55 10.95 -9.70 8.90
CA PRO A 55 12.05 -10.38 9.58
C PRO A 55 13.22 -10.80 8.67
N SER A 56 12.98 -10.99 7.37
CA SER A 56 13.98 -11.34 6.36
C SER A 56 14.28 -10.12 5.49
N ASN A 57 15.55 -9.71 5.43
CA ASN A 57 16.02 -8.64 4.54
C ASN A 57 16.39 -9.15 3.13
N THR A 58 16.25 -10.45 2.87
CA THR A 58 16.47 -11.05 1.54
C THR A 58 15.17 -11.45 0.85
N ALA A 59 14.06 -11.50 1.59
CA ALA A 59 12.75 -11.80 1.05
C ALA A 59 12.26 -10.66 0.15
N ARG A 60 11.62 -11.02 -0.97
CA ARG A 60 11.12 -10.06 -1.96
C ARG A 60 9.64 -9.77 -1.71
N LEU A 61 9.19 -8.57 -2.07
CA LEU A 61 7.77 -8.25 -2.09
C LEU A 61 7.05 -9.17 -3.07
N MET A 62 6.02 -9.86 -2.60
CA MET A 62 5.17 -10.70 -3.44
C MET A 62 3.70 -10.31 -3.37
N ARG A 63 3.31 -9.54 -2.35
CA ARG A 63 1.92 -9.13 -2.13
C ARG A 63 1.84 -7.79 -1.42
N ALA A 64 0.94 -6.93 -1.86
CA ALA A 64 0.50 -5.75 -1.12
C ALA A 64 -1.03 -5.79 -1.02
N LYS A 65 -1.56 -5.93 0.20
CA LYS A 65 -2.99 -5.87 0.50
C LYS A 65 -3.29 -4.59 1.24
N VAL A 66 -4.33 -3.87 0.82
CA VAL A 66 -4.83 -2.67 1.49
C VAL A 66 -6.29 -2.88 1.86
N GLU A 67 -6.61 -2.67 3.13
CA GLU A 67 -7.97 -2.66 3.62
C GLU A 67 -8.43 -1.22 3.72
N CYS A 68 -9.38 -0.86 2.85
CA CYS A 68 -9.92 0.48 2.79
C CYS A 68 -11.37 0.49 2.36
N SER A 69 -12.03 1.62 2.60
CA SER A 69 -13.36 1.92 2.08
C SER A 69 -13.47 3.35 1.57
N GLY A 70 -13.97 3.51 0.36
CA GLY A 70 -14.25 4.80 -0.23
C GLY A 70 -15.67 5.27 0.01
N SER A 71 -15.89 6.58 -0.11
CA SER A 71 -17.21 7.19 -0.06
C SER A 71 -17.28 8.39 -0.98
N ASN A 72 -18.45 8.59 -1.60
CA ASN A 72 -18.72 9.66 -2.57
C ASN A 72 -17.65 9.74 -3.67
N GLY A 73 -17.27 8.61 -4.26
CA GLY A 73 -16.27 8.53 -5.33
C GLY A 73 -14.81 8.73 -4.89
N GLY A 74 -14.54 8.77 -3.59
CA GLY A 74 -13.17 8.66 -3.09
C GLY A 74 -12.59 7.30 -3.44
N THR A 75 -11.42 7.25 -4.08
CA THR A 75 -10.73 6.01 -4.47
C THR A 75 -9.22 6.13 -4.28
N ILE A 76 -8.55 5.03 -3.95
CA ILE A 76 -7.12 4.88 -4.21
C ILE A 76 -6.95 4.57 -5.71
N THR A 77 -6.05 5.28 -6.37
CA THR A 77 -5.81 5.15 -7.82
C THR A 77 -4.47 4.54 -8.15
N GLN A 78 -3.52 4.60 -7.21
CA GLN A 78 -2.17 4.11 -7.40
C GLN A 78 -1.60 3.70 -6.04
N LEU A 79 -0.89 2.58 -6.04
CA LEU A 79 -0.08 2.11 -4.93
C LEU A 79 1.38 2.13 -5.35
N GLN A 80 2.21 2.66 -4.46
CA GLN A 80 3.65 2.63 -4.56
C GLN A 80 4.25 2.05 -3.28
N VAL A 81 5.30 1.24 -3.41
CA VAL A 81 6.08 0.75 -2.26
C VAL A 81 7.52 1.21 -2.45
N VAL A 82 8.09 1.77 -1.39
CA VAL A 82 9.45 2.32 -1.36
C VAL A 82 10.23 1.62 -0.27
N TYR A 83 11.45 1.17 -0.57
CA TYR A 83 12.42 0.66 0.39
C TYR A 83 13.57 1.67 0.52
N GLY A 84 13.73 2.28 1.68
CA GLY A 84 14.66 3.38 1.90
C GLY A 84 14.36 4.53 0.93
N ASN A 85 15.21 4.68 -0.10
CA ASN A 85 15.06 5.71 -1.13
C ASN A 85 14.67 5.14 -2.51
N GLU A 86 14.45 3.83 -2.62
CA GLU A 86 14.21 3.15 -3.89
C GLU A 86 12.73 2.78 -4.03
N ASN A 87 12.12 3.22 -5.13
CA ASN A 87 10.77 2.83 -5.50
C ASN A 87 10.81 1.44 -6.13
N ILE A 88 10.25 0.45 -5.43
CA ILE A 88 10.29 -0.94 -5.85
C ILE A 88 8.98 -1.41 -6.50
N LEU A 89 7.88 -0.68 -6.32
CA LEU A 89 6.61 -1.02 -6.96
C LEU A 89 5.86 0.25 -7.24
N THR A 90 5.31 0.37 -8.44
CA THR A 90 4.33 1.40 -8.78
C THR A 90 3.27 0.80 -9.68
N THR A 91 2.03 0.82 -9.25
CA THR A 91 0.95 0.15 -9.96
C THR A 91 -0.38 0.86 -9.78
N SER A 92 -1.23 0.78 -10.81
CA SER A 92 -2.58 1.33 -10.78
C SER A 92 -3.49 0.45 -9.95
N VAL A 93 -4.41 1.06 -9.20
CA VAL A 93 -5.39 0.35 -8.37
C VAL A 93 -6.76 0.47 -9.04
N PRO A 94 -7.34 -0.63 -9.57
CA PRO A 94 -8.63 -0.58 -10.26
C PRO A 94 -9.82 -0.40 -9.32
N ASP A 95 -9.82 -1.06 -8.15
CA ASP A 95 -10.93 -1.09 -7.19
C ASP A 95 -10.51 -0.50 -5.83
N GLY A 96 -9.91 0.70 -5.85
CA GLY A 96 -9.28 1.28 -4.67
C GLY A 96 -10.23 1.93 -3.66
N ASP A 97 -11.54 1.73 -3.79
CA ASP A 97 -12.56 2.08 -2.79
C ASP A 97 -13.03 0.89 -1.95
N VAL A 98 -12.48 -0.31 -2.20
CA VAL A 98 -12.71 -1.51 -1.40
C VAL A 98 -11.38 -2.16 -1.01
N VAL A 99 -11.42 -3.26 -0.25
CA VAL A 99 -10.23 -4.06 0.02
C VAL A 99 -9.66 -4.58 -1.30
N PHE A 100 -8.38 -4.35 -1.56
CA PHE A 100 -7.70 -4.83 -2.76
C PHE A 100 -6.34 -5.45 -2.44
N GLU A 101 -5.86 -6.26 -3.38
CA GLU A 101 -4.57 -6.94 -3.32
C GLU A 101 -3.85 -6.82 -4.66
N ILE A 102 -2.54 -6.58 -4.59
CA ILE A 102 -1.65 -6.56 -5.75
C ILE A 102 -0.52 -7.55 -5.53
N CYS A 103 -0.29 -8.41 -6.51
CA CYS A 103 0.85 -9.31 -6.58
C CYS A 103 1.80 -8.81 -7.68
N PRO A 104 2.98 -8.24 -7.32
CA PRO A 104 3.96 -7.78 -8.31
C PRO A 104 4.48 -8.93 -9.18
N ASP A 105 4.78 -8.63 -10.44
CA ASP A 105 5.41 -9.60 -11.33
C ASP A 105 6.87 -9.84 -10.92
N ILE A 106 7.23 -11.12 -10.82
CA ILE A 106 8.54 -11.61 -10.33
C ILE A 106 9.73 -11.24 -11.25
N SER A 107 9.46 -10.75 -12.46
CA SER A 107 10.47 -10.33 -13.43
C SER A 107 11.12 -9.00 -13.09
N ASP A 108 10.47 -8.20 -12.25
CA ASP A 108 11.08 -7.02 -11.66
C ASP A 108 11.95 -7.52 -10.49
N ILE A 109 13.20 -7.86 -10.77
CA ILE A 109 14.17 -8.14 -9.71
C ILE A 109 14.34 -6.82 -8.94
N LEU A 110 13.67 -6.74 -7.80
CA LEU A 110 13.82 -5.66 -6.85
C LEU A 110 15.12 -5.92 -6.09
N ASP A 111 16.21 -5.31 -6.57
CA ASP A 111 17.56 -5.44 -5.98
C ASP A 111 17.70 -4.73 -4.62
N SER A 112 16.63 -4.09 -4.13
CA SER A 112 16.59 -3.36 -2.87
C SER A 112 16.17 -4.26 -1.72
N GLU A 113 16.94 -4.25 -0.63
CA GLU A 113 16.53 -4.90 0.63
C GLU A 113 15.31 -4.17 1.25
N PRO A 114 14.36 -4.88 1.88
CA PRO A 114 13.17 -4.29 2.49
C PRO A 114 13.52 -3.59 3.81
N HIS A 115 14.12 -2.41 3.70
CA HIS A 115 14.45 -1.52 4.80
C HIS A 115 13.68 -0.20 4.68
N ASP A 116 13.30 0.39 5.83
CA ASP A 116 12.57 1.67 5.91
C ASP A 116 11.38 1.72 4.95
N ILE A 117 10.49 0.72 5.03
CA ILE A 117 9.42 0.56 4.06
C ILE A 117 8.38 1.67 4.21
N GLU A 118 8.09 2.33 3.10
CA GLU A 118 6.98 3.29 2.99
C GLU A 118 6.03 2.87 1.87
N VAL A 119 4.75 2.76 2.19
CA VAL A 119 3.69 2.57 1.20
C VAL A 119 3.04 3.92 0.92
N ILE A 120 3.06 4.33 -0.34
CA ILE A 120 2.51 5.59 -0.81
C ILE A 120 1.24 5.30 -1.61
N LEU A 121 0.15 5.97 -1.25
CA LEU A 121 -1.14 5.81 -1.91
C LEU A 121 -1.57 7.13 -2.52
N LYS A 122 -1.88 7.10 -3.83
CA LYS A 122 -2.45 8.24 -4.53
C LYS A 122 -3.97 8.14 -4.53
N LEU A 123 -4.63 9.20 -4.10
CA LEU A 123 -6.06 9.26 -3.89
C LEU A 123 -6.72 10.18 -4.92
N SER A 124 -7.88 9.77 -5.40
CA SER A 124 -8.87 10.63 -6.07
C SER A 124 -9.99 10.95 -5.09
N LEU A 125 -10.26 12.23 -4.88
CA LEU A 125 -11.28 12.75 -3.94
C LEU A 125 -12.12 13.81 -4.70
N PRO A 126 -12.96 13.39 -5.67
CA PRO A 126 -13.53 14.29 -6.67
C PRO A 126 -14.58 15.28 -6.13
N HIS A 127 -15.18 14.99 -4.96
CA HIS A 127 -16.21 15.82 -4.35
C HIS A 127 -15.73 16.37 -3.00
N HIS A 128 -16.26 17.51 -2.57
CA HIS A 128 -15.93 18.13 -1.27
C HIS A 128 -16.24 17.23 -0.05
N ASN A 129 -17.11 16.24 -0.23
CA ASN A 129 -17.48 15.24 0.77
C ASN A 129 -16.97 13.83 0.41
N SER A 130 -16.08 13.70 -0.58
CA SER A 130 -15.36 12.44 -0.84
C SER A 130 -14.49 12.08 0.35
N SER A 131 -14.36 10.78 0.60
CA SER A 131 -13.39 10.30 1.58
C SER A 131 -12.88 8.91 1.26
N ILE A 132 -11.69 8.61 1.76
CA ILE A 132 -11.16 7.25 1.88
C ILE A 132 -10.92 6.97 3.36
N MET A 133 -11.31 5.80 3.84
CA MET A 133 -10.86 5.25 5.12
C MET A 133 -9.81 4.18 4.83
N ILE A 134 -8.59 4.35 5.35
CA ILE A 134 -7.54 3.32 5.33
C ILE A 134 -7.54 2.65 6.69
N GLN A 135 -7.76 1.33 6.71
CA GLN A 135 -7.83 0.53 7.93
C GLN A 135 -6.48 -0.14 8.21
N SER A 136 -5.92 -0.81 7.21
CA SER A 136 -4.62 -1.47 7.32
C SER A 136 -3.94 -1.65 5.97
N ILE A 137 -2.62 -1.82 6.01
CA ILE A 137 -1.81 -2.25 4.87
C ILE A 137 -0.99 -3.45 5.33
N THR A 138 -1.01 -4.52 4.54
CA THR A 138 -0.21 -5.73 4.79
C THR A 138 0.62 -6.06 3.56
N LEU A 139 1.94 -6.11 3.75
CA LEU A 139 2.89 -6.58 2.76
C LEU A 139 3.24 -8.04 3.04
N GLY A 140 3.25 -8.87 2.01
CA GLY A 140 3.68 -10.26 2.05
C GLY A 140 4.98 -10.43 1.27
N PHE A 141 5.91 -11.19 1.85
CA PHE A 141 7.23 -11.42 1.29
C PHE A 141 7.54 -12.91 1.22
N GLY A 142 8.22 -13.31 0.14
CA GLY A 142 8.67 -14.67 -0.08
C GLY A 142 10.11 -14.69 -0.59
N GLU A 143 10.78 -15.82 -0.38
CA GLU A 143 12.11 -16.07 -0.93
C GLU A 143 11.97 -16.38 -2.42
N SER A 144 12.78 -15.74 -3.27
CA SER A 144 12.83 -16.09 -4.69
C SER A 144 13.52 -17.43 -4.84
N THR A 145 12.76 -18.52 -4.87
CA THR A 145 13.32 -19.80 -5.29
C THR A 145 13.49 -19.76 -6.81
N LEU A 146 14.74 -19.80 -7.26
CA LEU A 146 15.16 -19.99 -8.67
C LEU A 146 14.59 -21.28 -9.32
N GLU A 147 13.71 -22.03 -8.66
CA GLU A 147 13.21 -23.33 -9.09
C GLU A 147 11.90 -23.29 -9.90
N ASP A 148 11.27 -22.12 -10.09
CA ASP A 148 10.03 -22.01 -10.90
C ASP A 148 10.28 -21.72 -12.40
N ILE A 149 11.53 -21.87 -12.87
CA ILE A 149 11.87 -21.88 -14.31
C ILE A 149 12.21 -23.33 -14.73
N GLY A 150 11.20 -24.18 -14.74
CA GLY A 150 11.24 -25.53 -15.33
C GLY A 150 10.62 -25.55 -16.71
#